data_AF-A0A0C3PA72-F1
#
_entry.id   AF-A0A0C3PA72-F1
#
_cell.length_a   1.000
_cell.length_b   1.000
_cell.length_c   1.000
_cell.angle_alpha   90.00
_cell.angle_beta   90.00
_cell.angle_gamma   90.00
#
_symmetry.space_group_name_H-M   'P 1'
#
loop_
_entity.id
_entity.type
_entity.pdbx_description
1 polymer ?
#
loop_
_entity_poly.entity_id
_entity_poly.type
_entity_poly.pdbx_seq_one_letter_code
_entity_poly.pdbx_strand_id
1 'polypeptide(L)'
;NIILFGETGVGKSSVVNLIAGRTVAEVSPDVEGCTLQSKEYKFDVGSTRVSIWDTVGLEEPEMGVNGYIPAIEKAWLLIKRLREAGGVDLLLFCIRGNRVTMTTQSNYRLFYEVLCGQQVPIALVITHLEREVDMEDWWTRNHKSIEKYGIKCAGHACVTGIPDNRGPEGKYWKSQRAILSLL
;
A
#
# COMPACT_ATOMS: atom_id res chain seq x y z
N ASN A 1 8.52 -3.78 -11.06
CA ASN A 1 7.05 -3.65 -10.95
C ASN A 1 6.59 -3.93 -9.54
N ILE A 2 6.07 -2.91 -8.87
CA ILE A 2 5.49 -3.01 -7.53
C ILE A 2 4.01 -2.74 -7.64
N ILE A 3 3.17 -3.58 -7.04
CA ILE A 3 1.74 -3.28 -6.91
C ILE A 3 1.51 -2.70 -5.52
N LEU A 4 0.90 -1.52 -5.46
CA LEU A 4 0.44 -0.89 -4.22
C LEU A 4 -1.08 -1.03 -4.13
N PHE A 5 -1.55 -1.71 -3.08
CA PHE A 5 -2.96 -1.96 -2.88
C PHE A 5 -3.36 -1.83 -1.41
N GLY A 6 -4.67 -1.73 -1.15
CA GLY A 6 -5.24 -1.46 0.17
C GLY A 6 -6.58 -0.76 0.07
N GLU A 7 -7.28 -0.63 1.19
CA GLU A 7 -8.60 0.03 1.28
C GLU A 7 -8.54 1.49 0.80
N THR A 8 -9.69 2.10 0.53
CA THR A 8 -9.74 3.54 0.22
C THR A 8 -9.32 4.35 1.45
N GLY A 9 -8.70 5.51 1.24
CA GLY A 9 -8.31 6.39 2.35
C GLY A 9 -7.17 5.87 3.23
N VAL A 10 -6.57 4.71 2.96
CA VAL A 10 -5.40 4.21 3.72
C VAL A 10 -4.10 4.95 3.41
N GLY A 11 -4.09 5.89 2.46
CA GLY A 11 -2.91 6.71 2.16
C GLY A 11 -1.97 6.15 1.08
N LYS A 12 -2.48 5.35 0.12
CA LYS A 12 -1.70 4.82 -1.01
C LYS A 12 -1.00 5.92 -1.82
N SER A 13 -1.72 6.97 -2.23
CA SER A 13 -1.11 8.11 -2.95
C SER A 13 -0.01 8.81 -2.13
N SER A 14 -0.19 8.92 -0.81
CA SER A 14 0.82 9.49 0.07
C SER A 14 2.07 8.61 0.17
N VAL A 15 1.89 7.28 0.16
CA VAL A 15 2.98 6.31 0.06
C VAL A 15 3.74 6.45 -1.27
N VAL A 16 3.05 6.63 -2.40
CA VAL A 16 3.71 6.90 -3.69
C VAL A 16 4.59 8.15 -3.61
N ASN A 17 4.06 9.25 -3.06
CA ASN A 17 4.81 10.50 -2.91
C ASN A 17 6.01 10.35 -1.96
N LEU A 18 5.84 9.58 -0.88
CA LEU A 18 6.90 9.31 0.09
C LEU A 18 8.06 8.56 -0.58
N ILE A 19 7.76 7.51 -1.35
CA ILE A 19 8.77 6.75 -2.08
C ILE A 19 9.44 7.63 -3.14
N ALA A 20 8.66 8.39 -3.90
CA ALA A 20 9.18 9.29 -4.94
C ALA A 20 10.00 10.46 -4.38
N GLY A 21 9.86 10.77 -3.08
CA GLY A 21 10.48 11.94 -2.44
C GLY A 21 9.96 13.28 -2.92
N ARG A 22 8.87 13.29 -3.70
CA ARG A 22 8.23 14.48 -4.28
C ARG A 22 6.77 14.17 -4.59
N THR A 23 5.96 15.19 -4.78
CA THR A 23 4.56 15.05 -5.18
C THR A 23 4.46 14.59 -6.64
N VAL A 24 3.98 13.37 -6.86
CA VAL A 24 3.68 12.78 -8.18
C VAL A 24 2.25 12.23 -8.25
N ALA A 25 1.67 11.86 -7.11
CA ALA A 25 0.31 11.42 -6.93
C ALA A 25 -0.51 12.52 -6.25
N GLU A 26 -1.70 12.77 -6.77
CA GLU A 26 -2.68 13.65 -6.12
C GLU A 26 -3.20 12.98 -4.86
N VAL A 27 -3.25 13.74 -3.77
CA VAL A 27 -3.76 13.29 -2.47
C VAL A 27 -4.99 14.16 -2.17
N SER A 28 -6.18 13.55 -2.20
CA SER A 28 -7.41 14.18 -1.75
C SER A 28 -7.82 13.61 -0.39
N PRO A 29 -8.22 14.44 0.58
CA PRO A 29 -8.88 13.97 1.80
C PRO A 29 -10.33 13.53 1.56
N ASP A 30 -10.92 13.91 0.43
CA ASP A 30 -12.31 13.60 0.08
C ASP A 30 -12.45 12.19 -0.50
N VAL A 31 -13.53 11.50 -0.12
CA VAL A 31 -13.88 10.11 -0.49
C VAL A 31 -14.40 10.02 -1.93
N GLU A 32 -14.07 10.98 -2.80
CA GLU A 32 -14.23 10.75 -4.23
C GLU A 32 -13.16 9.74 -4.62
N GLY A 33 -13.58 8.49 -4.86
CA GLY A 33 -12.74 7.37 -5.28
C GLY A 33 -12.03 7.67 -6.59
N CYS A 34 -11.01 8.53 -6.55
CA CYS A 34 -10.23 8.96 -7.68
C CYS A 34 -9.19 7.89 -8.01
N THR A 35 -9.66 6.81 -8.64
CA THR A 35 -8.91 6.00 -9.59
C THR A 35 -9.89 5.04 -10.25
N LEU A 36 -10.39 5.36 -11.45
CA LEU A 36 -11.23 4.43 -12.22
C LEU A 36 -10.41 3.31 -12.87
N GLN A 37 -9.08 3.47 -12.94
CA GLN A 37 -8.10 2.52 -13.49
C GLN A 37 -6.82 2.55 -12.64
N SER A 38 -6.04 1.46 -12.65
CA SER A 38 -4.72 1.44 -12.01
C SER A 38 -3.80 2.48 -12.65
N LYS A 39 -3.13 3.29 -11.83
CA LYS A 39 -2.22 4.34 -12.30
C LYS A 39 -0.77 3.91 -12.11
N GLU A 40 0.03 4.05 -13.16
CA GLU A 40 1.46 3.77 -13.11
C GLU A 40 2.24 5.03 -12.73
N TYR A 41 3.12 4.91 -11.74
CA TYR A 41 4.09 5.93 -11.36
C TYR A 41 5.51 5.39 -11.58
N LYS A 42 6.31 6.11 -12.36
CA LYS A 42 7.71 5.77 -12.65
C LYS A 42 8.65 6.80 -12.05
N PHE A 43 9.64 6.33 -11.32
CA PHE A 43 10.72 7.16 -10.79
C PHE A 43 11.92 6.28 -10.44
N ASP A 44 13.06 6.92 -10.21
CA ASP A 44 14.31 6.24 -9.85
C ASP A 44 14.48 6.26 -8.32
N VAL A 45 14.80 5.11 -7.74
CA VAL A 45 15.19 4.94 -6.34
C VAL A 45 16.65 4.51 -6.34
N GLY A 46 17.56 5.44 -6.00
CA GLY A 46 18.99 5.23 -6.20
C GLY A 46 19.31 4.96 -7.67
N SER A 47 19.90 3.81 -7.97
CA SER A 47 20.19 3.36 -9.35
C SER A 47 19.08 2.50 -9.96
N THR A 48 18.01 2.21 -9.23
CA THR A 48 16.96 1.28 -9.65
C THR A 48 15.75 2.06 -10.15
N ARG A 49 15.30 1.77 -11.38
CA ARG A 49 14.04 2.30 -11.90
C ARG A 49 12.86 1.51 -11.34
N VAL A 50 11.97 2.18 -10.64
CA VAL A 50 10.78 1.58 -10.01
C VAL A 50 9.52 2.00 -10.77
N SER A 51 8.66 1.03 -11.06
CA SER A 51 7.27 1.25 -11.49
C SER A 51 6.34 0.83 -10.36
N ILE A 52 5.62 1.78 -9.78
CA ILE A 52 4.54 1.52 -8.81
C ILE A 52 3.20 1.58 -9.54
N TRP A 53 2.43 0.51 -9.40
CA TRP A 53 1.07 0.40 -9.90
C TRP A 53 0.11 0.57 -8.73
N ASP A 54 -0.42 1.79 -8.61
CA ASP A 54 -1.43 2.13 -7.60
C ASP A 54 -2.78 1.61 -8.06
N THR A 55 -3.36 0.70 -7.27
CA THR A 55 -4.66 0.11 -7.58
C THR A 55 -5.77 0.93 -6.95
N VAL A 56 -6.95 0.89 -7.57
CA VAL A 56 -8.17 1.40 -6.95
C VAL A 56 -8.33 0.77 -5.56
N GLY A 57 -8.77 1.55 -4.58
CA GLY A 57 -9.15 1.01 -3.28
C GLY A 57 -10.19 -0.08 -3.48
N LEU A 58 -9.87 -1.30 -3.05
CA LEU A 58 -10.85 -2.38 -3.01
C LEU A 58 -11.70 -2.19 -1.75
N GLU A 59 -12.64 -1.26 -1.83
CA GLU A 59 -13.78 -1.21 -0.93
C GLU A 59 -15.04 -1.65 -1.67
N GLU A 60 -15.98 -2.21 -0.92
CA GLU A 60 -17.38 -2.31 -1.34
C GLU A 60 -17.83 -0.90 -1.72
N PRO A 61 -18.19 -0.63 -2.99
CA PRO A 61 -18.90 0.61 -3.25
C PRO A 61 -20.18 0.59 -2.43
N GLU A 62 -20.65 1.77 -2.05
CA GLU A 62 -21.90 2.02 -1.31
C GLU A 62 -23.16 1.39 -1.97
N MET A 63 -23.00 0.64 -3.07
CA MET A 63 -24.02 -0.03 -3.85
C MET A 63 -23.81 -1.56 -3.90
N GLY A 64 -23.75 -2.23 -2.75
CA GLY A 64 -23.90 -3.69 -2.64
C GLY A 64 -22.89 -4.56 -3.41
N VAL A 65 -23.20 -5.86 -3.48
CA VAL A 65 -22.31 -6.93 -4.01
C VAL A 65 -21.82 -6.66 -5.45
N ASN A 66 -22.58 -5.89 -6.23
CA ASN A 66 -22.32 -5.70 -7.66
C ASN A 66 -21.09 -4.85 -8.00
N GLY A 67 -20.63 -3.98 -7.09
CA GLY A 67 -19.51 -3.12 -7.43
C GLY A 67 -18.13 -3.63 -6.97
N TYR A 68 -18.07 -4.79 -6.30
CA TYR A 68 -16.81 -5.47 -5.97
C TYR A 68 -16.21 -6.21 -7.20
N ILE A 69 -17.06 -6.75 -8.07
CA ILE A 69 -16.65 -7.52 -9.27
C ILE A 69 -15.78 -6.67 -10.22
N PRO A 70 -16.17 -5.45 -10.63
CA PRO A 70 -15.36 -4.64 -11.53
C PRO A 70 -13.97 -4.31 -10.96
N ALA A 71 -13.85 -4.19 -9.64
CA ALA A 71 -12.58 -3.89 -8.99
C ALA A 71 -11.65 -5.13 -9.00
N ILE A 72 -12.20 -6.33 -8.75
CA ILE A 72 -11.48 -7.61 -8.92
C ILE A 72 -11.01 -7.77 -10.37
N GLU A 73 -11.90 -7.56 -11.35
CA GLU A 73 -11.58 -7.73 -12.78
C GLU A 73 -10.43 -6.82 -13.19
N LYS A 74 -10.43 -5.56 -12.74
CA LYS A 74 -9.33 -4.61 -12.99
C LYS A 74 -8.03 -5.05 -12.33
N ALA A 75 -8.07 -5.53 -11.09
CA ALA A 75 -6.89 -6.05 -10.40
C ALA A 75 -6.30 -7.28 -11.12
N TRP A 76 -7.18 -8.20 -11.54
CA TRP A 76 -6.79 -9.37 -12.33
C TRP A 76 -6.16 -8.99 -13.67
N LEU A 77 -6.77 -8.05 -14.41
CA LEU A 77 -6.25 -7.58 -15.69
C LEU A 77 -4.88 -6.91 -15.54
N LEU A 78 -4.70 -6.09 -14.50
CA LEU A 78 -3.39 -5.49 -14.18
C LEU A 78 -2.35 -6.57 -13.96
N ILE A 79 -2.62 -7.54 -13.07
CA ILE A 79 -1.67 -8.61 -12.74
C ILE A 79 -1.35 -9.46 -13.97
N LYS A 80 -2.36 -9.79 -14.78
CA LYS A 80 -2.15 -10.51 -16.05
C LYS A 80 -1.20 -9.74 -16.97
N ARG A 81 -1.47 -8.45 -17.20
CA ARG A 81 -0.62 -7.58 -18.02
C ARG A 81 0.82 -7.51 -17.50
N LEU A 82 1.00 -7.42 -16.18
CA LEU A 82 2.33 -7.37 -15.59
C LEU A 82 3.09 -8.68 -15.71
N ARG A 83 2.42 -9.83 -15.57
CA ARG A 83 3.03 -11.14 -15.82
C ARG A 83 3.58 -11.27 -17.24
N GLU A 84 2.87 -10.72 -18.22
CA GLU A 84 3.32 -10.69 -19.63
C GLU A 84 4.45 -9.68 -19.88
N ALA A 85 4.67 -8.72 -18.97
CA ALA A 85 5.62 -7.61 -19.08
C ALA A 85 6.74 -7.65 -18.03
N GLY A 86 7.18 -8.85 -17.63
CA GLY A 86 8.33 -9.04 -16.74
C GLY A 86 7.98 -9.42 -15.29
N GLY A 87 6.69 -9.55 -14.96
CA GLY A 87 6.24 -10.00 -13.64
C GLY A 87 5.98 -8.88 -12.64
N VAL A 88 5.61 -9.29 -11.43
CA VAL A 88 5.46 -8.43 -10.25
C VAL A 88 6.56 -8.80 -9.27
N ASP A 89 7.35 -7.82 -8.85
CA ASP A 89 8.51 -8.03 -7.97
C ASP A 89 8.13 -7.95 -6.50
N LEU A 90 7.15 -7.11 -6.16
CA LEU A 90 6.73 -6.85 -4.79
C LEU A 90 5.26 -6.42 -4.72
N LEU A 91 4.58 -6.91 -3.69
CA LEU A 91 3.28 -6.44 -3.25
C LEU A 91 3.48 -5.52 -2.04
N LEU A 92 3.13 -4.24 -2.18
CA LEU A 92 3.02 -3.31 -1.04
C LEU A 92 1.57 -3.25 -0.60
N PHE A 93 1.28 -3.84 0.56
CA PHE A 93 -0.05 -3.84 1.13
C PHE A 93 -0.17 -2.72 2.16
N CYS A 94 -0.89 -1.67 1.79
CA CYS A 94 -1.07 -0.46 2.59
C CYS A 94 -2.28 -0.60 3.51
N ILE A 95 -2.06 -0.43 4.81
CA ILE A 95 -3.08 -0.51 5.86
C ILE A 95 -2.97 0.71 6.78
N ARG A 96 -4.06 1.06 7.46
CA ARG A 96 -4.03 2.08 8.51
C ARG A 96 -3.51 1.48 9.81
N GLY A 97 -2.87 2.29 10.63
CA GLY A 97 -2.48 1.98 12.00
C GLY A 97 -3.68 1.87 12.96
N ASN A 98 -4.69 1.09 12.60
CA ASN A 98 -5.88 0.84 13.39
C ASN A 98 -6.22 -0.67 13.39
N ARG A 99 -7.40 -1.02 13.88
CA ARG A 99 -7.82 -2.42 13.95
C ARG A 99 -7.95 -3.02 12.54
N VAL A 100 -7.35 -4.18 12.33
CA VAL A 100 -7.53 -5.00 11.12
C VAL A 100 -9.02 -5.30 10.90
N THR A 101 -9.53 -4.96 9.72
CA THR A 101 -10.93 -5.18 9.34
C THR A 101 -11.10 -6.49 8.57
N MET A 102 -12.34 -6.88 8.28
CA MET A 102 -12.61 -7.98 7.35
C MET A 102 -12.18 -7.60 5.93
N THR A 103 -12.35 -6.34 5.54
CA THR A 103 -11.93 -5.82 4.23
C THR A 103 -10.41 -5.91 4.07
N THR A 104 -9.64 -5.58 5.12
CA THR A 104 -8.18 -5.78 5.13
C THR A 104 -7.82 -7.24 4.83
N GLN A 105 -8.47 -8.20 5.49
CA GLN A 105 -8.24 -9.63 5.28
C GLN A 105 -8.65 -10.09 3.87
N SER A 106 -9.80 -9.63 3.37
CA SER A 106 -10.28 -9.95 2.02
C SER A 106 -9.32 -9.42 0.94
N ASN A 107 -8.81 -8.20 1.11
CA ASN A 107 -7.84 -7.61 0.18
C ASN A 107 -6.51 -8.36 0.19
N TYR A 108 -6.02 -8.74 1.37
CA TYR A 108 -4.84 -9.59 1.50
C TYR A 108 -5.02 -10.92 0.75
N ARG A 109 -6.10 -11.66 1.03
CA ARG A 109 -6.38 -12.95 0.38
C ARG A 109 -6.49 -12.80 -1.13
N LEU A 110 -7.22 -11.80 -1.61
CA LEU A 110 -7.40 -11.59 -3.04
C LEU A 110 -6.06 -11.32 -3.74
N PHE A 111 -5.28 -10.34 -3.30
CA PHE A 111 -4.04 -10.00 -4.01
C PHE A 111 -2.94 -11.04 -3.80
N TYR A 112 -2.67 -11.41 -2.56
CA TYR A 112 -1.55 -12.28 -2.23
C TYR A 112 -1.84 -13.74 -2.59
N GLU A 113 -2.98 -14.27 -2.14
CA GLU A 113 -3.27 -15.70 -2.26
C GLU A 113 -3.90 -16.06 -3.61
N VAL A 114 -4.92 -15.31 -4.03
CA VAL A 114 -5.71 -15.64 -5.24
C VAL A 114 -5.02 -15.14 -6.50
N LEU A 115 -4.74 -13.84 -6.59
CA LEU A 115 -4.27 -13.21 -7.82
C LEU A 115 -2.77 -13.41 -8.05
N CYS A 116 -1.95 -13.45 -7.01
CA CYS A 116 -0.50 -13.69 -7.12
C CYS A 116 -0.07 -15.11 -6.71
N GLY A 117 -0.98 -15.95 -6.22
CA GLY A 117 -0.68 -17.35 -5.91
C GLY A 117 0.41 -17.53 -4.85
N GLN A 118 0.59 -16.56 -3.95
CA GLN A 118 1.62 -16.54 -2.90
C GLN A 118 3.07 -16.60 -3.40
N GLN A 119 3.31 -16.26 -4.67
CA GLN A 119 4.65 -16.33 -5.29
C GLN A 119 5.43 -15.02 -5.24
N VAL A 120 4.74 -13.90 -5.01
CA VAL A 120 5.34 -12.55 -4.96
C VAL A 120 5.51 -12.16 -3.50
N PRO A 121 6.69 -11.67 -3.06
CA PRO A 121 6.85 -11.19 -1.70
C PRO A 121 5.86 -10.06 -1.41
N ILE A 122 5.35 -10.03 -0.18
CA ILE A 122 4.42 -9.00 0.30
C ILE A 122 5.00 -8.28 1.51
N ALA A 123 5.00 -6.96 1.48
CA ALA A 123 5.38 -6.12 2.61
C ALA A 123 4.22 -5.22 3.05
N LEU A 124 4.13 -4.96 4.35
CA LEU A 124 3.10 -4.09 4.92
C LEU A 124 3.59 -2.65 4.98
N VAL A 125 2.73 -1.71 4.61
CA VAL A 125 2.95 -0.28 4.84
C VAL A 125 1.87 0.21 5.77
N ILE A 126 2.24 0.55 7.01
CA ILE A 126 1.31 0.98 8.05
C ILE A 126 1.31 2.50 8.12
N THR A 127 0.21 3.11 7.69
CA THR A 127 0.06 4.58 7.62
C THR A 127 -0.74 5.12 8.81
N HIS A 128 -0.95 6.44 8.85
CA HIS A 128 -1.72 7.13 9.90
C HIS A 128 -1.09 7.07 11.31
N LEU A 129 0.25 7.02 11.36
CA LEU A 129 1.01 6.92 12.60
C LEU A 129 1.58 8.28 13.06
N GLU A 130 1.14 9.40 12.47
CA GLU A 130 1.57 10.76 12.83
C GLU A 130 1.39 11.09 14.32
N ARG A 131 0.46 10.43 15.01
CA ARG A 131 0.18 10.63 16.44
C ARG A 131 1.03 9.77 17.38
N GLU A 132 1.65 8.69 16.89
CA GLU A 132 2.53 7.84 17.69
C GLU A 132 3.82 8.59 18.01
N VAL A 133 4.39 8.48 19.22
CA VAL A 133 5.67 9.15 19.52
C VAL A 133 6.79 8.57 18.65
N ASP A 134 6.93 7.24 18.67
CA ASP A 134 7.67 6.44 17.71
C ASP A 134 6.67 5.62 16.88
N MET A 135 6.75 5.70 15.56
CA MET A 135 5.80 5.00 14.68
C MET A 135 5.92 3.47 14.81
N GLU A 136 7.11 2.93 15.13
CA GLU A 136 7.31 1.49 15.26
C GLU A 136 6.70 0.89 16.54
N ASP A 137 6.35 1.72 17.52
CA ASP A 137 5.63 1.27 18.71
C ASP A 137 4.27 0.67 18.35
N TRP A 138 3.67 1.12 17.24
CA TRP A 138 2.43 0.53 16.74
C TRP A 138 2.64 -0.91 16.29
N TRP A 139 3.67 -1.18 15.48
CA TRP A 139 3.96 -2.54 15.01
C TRP A 139 4.27 -3.47 16.18
N THR A 140 5.10 -3.02 17.11
CA THR A 140 5.49 -3.79 18.31
C THR A 140 4.27 -4.26 19.09
N ARG A 141 3.24 -3.41 19.24
CA ARG A 141 1.99 -3.75 19.94
C ARG A 141 1.03 -4.62 19.12
N ASN A 142 1.03 -4.52 17.79
CA ASN A 142 -0.05 -5.05 16.95
C ASN A 142 0.33 -6.23 16.04
N HIS A 143 1.61 -6.49 15.76
CA HIS A 143 2.04 -7.52 14.79
C HIS A 143 1.48 -8.92 15.08
N LYS A 144 1.46 -9.36 16.34
CA LYS A 144 0.87 -10.66 16.71
C LYS A 144 -0.62 -10.75 16.41
N SER A 145 -1.33 -9.62 16.44
CA SER A 145 -2.75 -9.57 16.07
C SER A 145 -2.91 -9.70 14.56
N ILE A 146 -2.07 -9.02 13.79
CA ILE A 146 -2.02 -9.11 12.31
C ILE A 146 -1.79 -10.57 11.88
N GLU A 147 -0.82 -11.25 12.49
CA GLU A 147 -0.54 -12.67 12.22
C GLU A 147 -1.74 -13.58 12.57
N LYS A 148 -2.44 -13.31 13.69
CA LYS A 148 -3.66 -14.04 14.07
C LYS A 148 -4.80 -13.87 13.06
N TYR A 149 -4.85 -12.75 12.35
CA TYR A 149 -5.78 -12.53 11.24
C TYR A 149 -5.31 -13.18 9.91
N GLY A 150 -4.21 -13.94 9.94
CA GLY A 150 -3.69 -14.67 8.79
C GLY A 150 -2.89 -13.81 7.81
N ILE A 151 -2.62 -12.55 8.16
CA ILE A 151 -1.82 -11.64 7.32
C ILE A 151 -0.34 -11.88 7.64
N LYS A 152 0.43 -12.25 6.61
CA LYS A 152 1.88 -12.45 6.69
C LYS A 152 2.58 -11.41 5.84
N CYS A 153 3.83 -11.12 6.16
CA CYS A 153 4.65 -10.22 5.36
C CYS A 153 6.14 -10.56 5.47
N ALA A 154 6.88 -10.29 4.40
CA ALA A 154 8.34 -10.38 4.35
C ALA A 154 9.02 -9.17 5.02
N GLY A 155 8.31 -8.05 5.16
CA GLY A 155 8.78 -6.83 5.80
C GLY A 155 7.63 -5.88 6.11
N HIS A 156 7.91 -4.83 6.88
CA HIS A 156 6.96 -3.77 7.18
C HIS A 156 7.65 -2.40 7.25
N ALA A 157 6.87 -1.35 7.07
CA ALA A 157 7.29 0.02 7.35
C ALA A 157 6.16 0.77 8.06
N CYS A 158 6.46 1.34 9.23
CA CYS A 158 5.56 2.26 9.93
C CYS A 158 5.83 3.70 9.45
N VAL A 159 4.82 4.33 8.85
CA VAL A 159 4.99 5.59 8.12
C VAL A 159 3.91 6.62 8.43
N THR A 160 4.26 7.87 8.16
CA THR A 160 3.30 8.97 7.97
C THR A 160 3.60 9.69 6.66
N GLY A 161 2.54 10.12 5.98
CA GLY A 161 2.64 10.97 4.79
C GLY A 161 2.67 12.46 5.11
N ILE A 162 2.60 12.85 6.39
CA ILE A 162 2.54 14.25 6.82
C ILE A 162 3.97 14.80 6.94
N PRO A 163 4.36 15.82 6.13
CA PRO A 163 5.67 16.45 6.26
C PRO A 163 5.83 17.13 7.61
N ASP A 164 7.06 17.13 8.13
CA ASP A 164 7.42 17.91 9.32
C ASP A 164 8.76 18.64 9.12
N ASN A 165 8.98 19.69 9.91
CA ASN A 165 10.14 20.57 9.77
C ASN A 165 11.37 20.09 10.56
N ARG A 166 11.44 18.81 10.96
CA ARG A 166 12.52 18.28 11.79
C ARG A 166 13.63 17.60 10.98
N GLY A 167 13.56 17.65 9.65
CA GLY A 167 14.59 17.11 8.77
C GLY A 167 14.85 15.62 9.06
N PRO A 168 16.11 15.18 9.20
CA PRO A 168 16.45 13.77 9.44
C PRO A 168 15.86 13.14 10.70
N GLU A 169 15.55 13.95 11.71
CA GLU A 169 14.93 13.51 12.97
C GLU A 169 13.40 13.41 12.86
N GLY A 170 12.83 13.97 11.81
CA GLY A 170 11.41 14.02 11.53
C GLY A 170 10.81 12.66 11.19
N LYS A 171 9.52 12.50 11.49
CA LYS A 171 8.78 11.28 11.18
C LYS A 171 8.66 11.07 9.68
N TYR A 172 8.51 12.16 8.92
CA TYR A 172 8.46 12.07 7.45
C TYR A 172 9.75 11.48 6.87
N TRP A 173 10.91 11.96 7.33
CA TRP A 173 12.21 11.43 6.89
C TRP A 173 12.42 9.97 7.31
N LYS A 174 12.07 9.64 8.56
CA LYS A 174 12.10 8.26 9.08
C LYS A 174 11.18 7.34 8.25
N SER A 175 9.99 7.83 7.90
CA SER A 175 9.03 7.13 7.03
C SER A 175 9.62 6.83 5.67
N GLN A 176 10.28 7.82 5.05
CA GLN A 176 10.92 7.67 3.75
C GLN A 176 12.02 6.62 3.80
N ARG A 177 12.87 6.64 4.83
CA ARG A 177 13.91 5.61 5.00
C ARG A 177 13.32 4.21 5.22
N ALA A 178 12.29 4.10 6.05
CA ALA A 178 11.65 2.82 6.34
C ALA A 178 11.04 2.22 5.08
N ILE A 179 10.28 2.99 4.30
CA ILE A 179 9.64 2.45 3.10
C ILE A 179 10.63 2.11 1.98
N LEU A 180 11.69 2.91 1.82
CA LEU A 180 12.74 2.62 0.83
C LEU A 180 13.54 1.36 1.19
N SER A 181 13.59 0.95 2.46
CA SER A 181 14.23 -0.30 2.86
C SER A 181 13.47 -1.57 2.45
N LEU A 182 12.22 -1.42 1.99
CA LEU A 182 11.40 -2.51 1.46
C LEU A 182 11.58 -2.73 -0.04
N LEU A 183 12.28 -1.82 -0.74
CA LEU A 183 12.43 -1.79 -2.20
C LEU A 183 13.79 -2.32 -2.63
#